data_AF-A0AA38F786-F1
#
_entry.id   AF-A0AA38F786-F1
#
_cell.length_a   1.000
_cell.length_b   1.000
_cell.length_c   1.000
_cell.angle_alpha   90.00
_cell.angle_beta   90.00
_cell.angle_gamma   90.00
#
_symmetry.space_group_name_H-M   'P 1'
#
loop_
_entity.id
_entity.type
_entity.pdbx_description
1 polymer ?
#
loop_
_entity_poly.entity_id
_entity_poly.type
_entity_poly.pdbx_seq_one_letter_code
_entity_poly.pdbx_strand_id
1 'polypeptide(L)'
;KNMQEIKVLKKQLSESFDMKDLGAAKQILGMRISWDRKEWKLTLSQEEYIKKVLERFNMQDAKPVGTPLAGHFKLSKEQCPKTEQERNQMSKVPYSSAVGSLMYAMVCTRPDIAHAVGAVSRFMSDPGKEHWQAVKWILRYLRGTMGTVLCYSGSDTTLRGYVDSDMAGDVDNRRSTT
;
A
#
# COMPACT_ATOMS: atom_id res chain seq x y z
N LYS A 1 22.87 -23.78 5.06
CA LYS A 1 21.83 -23.42 6.05
C LYS A 1 21.71 -24.55 7.06
N ASN A 2 21.88 -24.27 8.36
CA ASN A 2 21.93 -25.30 9.39
C ASN A 2 20.51 -25.77 9.77
N MET A 3 19.96 -26.73 9.01
CA MET A 3 18.60 -27.26 9.23
C MET A 3 18.40 -27.87 10.62
N GLN A 4 19.49 -28.27 11.29
CA GLN A 4 19.45 -28.79 12.65
C GLN A 4 19.11 -27.70 13.67
N GLU A 5 19.73 -26.52 13.58
CA GLU A 5 19.43 -25.38 14.45
C GLU A 5 17.97 -24.94 14.36
N ILE A 6 17.41 -24.89 13.15
CA ILE A 6 16.00 -24.55 12.93
C ILE A 6 15.09 -25.58 13.61
N LYS A 7 15.43 -26.87 13.57
CA LYS A 7 14.64 -27.92 14.23
C LYS A 7 14.70 -27.80 15.76
N VAL A 8 15.88 -27.53 16.31
CA VAL A 8 16.05 -27.31 17.76
C VAL A 8 15.24 -26.11 18.22
N LEU A 9 15.33 -24.98 17.50
CA LEU A 9 14.57 -23.78 17.81
C LEU A 9 13.05 -24.02 17.75
N LYS A 10 12.56 -24.72 16.71
CA LYS A 10 11.15 -25.09 16.58
C LYS A 10 10.68 -25.92 17.78
N LYS A 11 11.50 -26.85 18.27
CA LYS A 11 11.18 -27.67 19.44
C LYS A 11 11.08 -26.81 20.71
N GLN A 12 12.07 -25.96 20.96
CA GLN A 12 12.08 -25.06 22.12
C GLN A 12 10.86 -24.12 22.13
N LEU A 13 10.51 -23.55 20.97
CA LEU A 13 9.32 -22.72 20.86
C LEU A 13 8.03 -23.50 21.11
N SER A 14 7.95 -24.77 20.67
CA SER A 14 6.75 -25.59 20.87
C SER A 14 6.51 -26.01 22.32
N GLU A 15 7.55 -25.94 23.15
CA GLU A 15 7.43 -26.18 24.60
C GLU A 15 6.78 -24.99 25.31
N SER A 16 6.86 -23.78 24.74
CA SER A 16 6.33 -22.54 25.35
C SER A 16 5.06 -22.02 24.65
N PHE A 17 4.82 -22.39 23.40
CA PHE A 17 3.73 -21.88 22.57
C PHE A 17 3.03 -23.00 21.80
N ASP A 18 1.70 -22.95 21.74
CA ASP A 18 0.92 -23.78 20.82
C ASP A 18 1.30 -23.44 19.36
N MET A 19 2.03 -24.34 18.72
CA MET A 19 2.53 -24.14 17.37
C MET A 19 2.40 -25.37 16.50
N LYS A 20 2.22 -25.11 15.20
CA LYS A 20 2.18 -26.14 14.16
C LYS A 20 3.19 -25.81 13.08
N ASP A 21 4.02 -26.78 12.71
CA ASP A 21 4.92 -26.64 11.58
C ASP A 21 4.16 -26.88 10.26
N LEU A 22 3.92 -25.81 9.50
CA LEU A 22 3.26 -25.86 8.19
C LEU A 22 4.27 -26.01 7.03
N GLY A 23 5.54 -26.22 7.35
CA GLY A 23 6.61 -26.34 6.37
C GLY A 23 7.10 -24.98 5.88
N ALA A 24 7.32 -24.85 4.57
CA ALA A 24 7.77 -23.60 3.97
C ALA A 24 6.69 -22.52 4.09
N ALA A 25 7.09 -21.29 4.42
CA ALA A 25 6.17 -20.17 4.53
C ALA A 25 5.52 -19.88 3.17
N LYS A 26 4.19 -19.96 3.10
CA LYS A 26 3.38 -19.63 1.93
C LYS A 26 2.62 -18.32 2.10
N GLN A 27 2.44 -17.87 3.34
CA GLN A 27 1.72 -16.65 3.67
C GLN A 27 2.28 -16.03 4.94
N ILE A 28 2.39 -14.71 4.97
CA ILE A 28 2.76 -13.94 6.17
C ILE A 28 1.97 -12.63 6.18
N LEU A 29 1.23 -12.34 7.24
CA LEU A 29 0.48 -11.09 7.41
C LEU A 29 -0.44 -10.72 6.21
N GLY A 30 -0.97 -11.70 5.48
CA GLY A 30 -1.79 -11.45 4.29
C GLY A 30 -1.00 -11.24 2.99
N MET A 31 0.34 -11.35 3.01
CA MET A 31 1.18 -11.50 1.83
C MET A 31 1.32 -12.98 1.47
N ARG A 32 1.05 -13.35 0.22
CA ARG A 32 1.38 -14.66 -0.32
C ARG A 32 2.84 -14.68 -0.75
N ILE A 33 3.57 -15.69 -0.27
CA ILE A 33 4.98 -15.93 -0.57
C ILE A 33 5.06 -17.07 -1.58
N SER A 34 5.74 -16.85 -2.69
CA SER A 34 6.13 -17.92 -3.62
C SER A 34 7.63 -17.87 -3.83
N TRP A 35 8.29 -19.00 -3.61
CA TRP A 35 9.74 -19.13 -3.73
C TRP A 35 10.06 -20.22 -4.76
N ASP A 36 10.54 -19.79 -5.93
CA ASP A 36 11.06 -20.68 -6.95
C ASP A 36 12.57 -20.88 -6.74
N ARG A 37 12.96 -22.10 -6.35
CA ARG A 37 14.37 -22.46 -6.11
C ARG A 37 15.16 -22.66 -7.40
N LYS A 38 14.50 -23.01 -8.50
CA LYS A 38 15.18 -23.25 -9.78
C LYS A 38 15.64 -21.94 -10.38
N GLU A 39 14.75 -20.95 -10.37
CA GLU A 39 14.98 -19.60 -10.91
C GLU A 39 15.56 -18.63 -9.87
N TRP A 40 15.79 -19.08 -8.63
CA TRP A 40 16.18 -18.23 -7.50
C TRP A 40 15.34 -16.95 -7.38
N LYS A 41 14.01 -17.13 -7.41
CA LYS A 41 13.02 -16.06 -7.51
C LYS A 41 12.03 -16.11 -6.35
N LEU A 42 11.97 -15.03 -5.57
CA LEU A 42 10.98 -14.79 -4.52
C LEU A 42 9.94 -13.81 -5.04
N THR A 43 8.67 -14.17 -4.96
CA THR A 43 7.57 -13.24 -5.21
C THR A 43 6.70 -13.06 -3.98
N LEU A 44 6.35 -11.81 -3.70
CA LEU A 44 5.43 -11.40 -2.65
C LEU A 44 4.19 -10.77 -3.31
N SER A 45 3.02 -11.32 -3.02
CA SER A 45 1.73 -10.81 -3.53
C SER A 45 0.82 -10.40 -2.38
N GLN A 46 0.12 -9.27 -2.53
CA GLN A 46 -0.96 -8.82 -1.64
C GLN A 46 -2.31 -8.76 -2.34
N GLU A 47 -2.51 -9.53 -3.42
CA GLU A 47 -3.76 -9.50 -4.20
C GLU A 47 -5.01 -9.73 -3.33
N GLU A 48 -5.00 -10.73 -2.45
CA GLU A 48 -6.11 -11.02 -1.53
C GLU A 48 -6.36 -9.88 -0.54
N TYR A 49 -5.29 -9.24 -0.05
CA TYR A 49 -5.42 -8.09 0.83
C TYR A 49 -6.02 -6.89 0.09
N ILE A 50 -5.52 -6.58 -1.10
CA ILE A 50 -6.04 -5.50 -1.95
C ILE A 50 -7.52 -5.75 -2.26
N LYS A 51 -7.91 -6.99 -2.57
CA LYS A 51 -9.32 -7.35 -2.80
C LYS A 51 -10.19 -7.03 -1.58
N LYS A 52 -9.78 -7.43 -0.38
CA LYS A 52 -10.49 -7.11 0.88
C LYS A 52 -10.58 -5.60 1.13
N VAL A 53 -9.53 -4.85 0.83
CA VAL A 53 -9.53 -3.39 0.95
C VAL A 53 -10.53 -2.76 -0.02
N LEU A 54 -10.55 -3.22 -1.28
CA LEU A 54 -11.50 -2.73 -2.27
C LEU A 54 -12.95 -3.01 -1.87
N GLU A 55 -13.25 -4.22 -1.41
CA GLU A 55 -14.57 -4.58 -0.89
C GLU A 55 -14.96 -3.72 0.33
N ARG A 56 -14.04 -3.52 1.28
CA ARG A 56 -14.27 -2.71 2.49
C ARG A 56 -14.68 -1.27 2.18
N PHE A 57 -14.14 -0.68 1.11
CA PHE A 57 -14.43 0.69 0.71
C PHE A 57 -15.40 0.80 -0.48
N ASN A 58 -16.08 -0.30 -0.85
CA ASN A 58 -17.03 -0.39 -1.96
C ASN A 58 -16.44 0.03 -3.32
N MET A 59 -15.25 -0.46 -3.63
CA MET A 59 -14.46 -0.16 -4.83
C MET A 59 -14.13 -1.40 -5.67
N GLN A 60 -14.73 -2.56 -5.36
CA GLN A 60 -14.50 -3.82 -6.06
C GLN A 60 -14.93 -3.80 -7.54
N ASP A 61 -15.94 -3.00 -7.89
CA ASP A 61 -16.45 -2.84 -9.26
C ASP A 61 -16.01 -1.52 -9.90
N ALA A 62 -15.08 -0.81 -9.26
CA ALA A 62 -14.65 0.49 -9.74
C ALA A 62 -13.86 0.38 -11.06
N LYS A 63 -14.11 1.31 -12.00
CA LYS A 63 -13.40 1.35 -13.28
C LYS A 63 -11.89 1.61 -13.04
N PRO A 64 -10.99 0.71 -13.48
CA PRO A 64 -9.55 0.89 -13.29
C PRO A 64 -9.00 2.16 -13.94
N VAL A 65 -7.85 2.63 -13.43
CA VAL A 65 -7.09 3.76 -13.96
C VAL A 65 -5.62 3.40 -14.09
N GLY A 66 -4.90 4.08 -14.98
CA GLY A 66 -3.50 3.76 -15.30
C GLY A 66 -2.44 4.37 -14.37
N THR A 67 -2.79 5.38 -13.58
CA THR A 67 -1.85 6.06 -12.67
C THR A 67 -2.38 6.12 -11.23
N PRO A 68 -1.51 5.99 -10.22
CA PRO A 68 -1.90 6.00 -8.81
C PRO A 68 -2.39 7.37 -8.35
N LEU A 69 -1.90 8.44 -8.96
CA LEU A 69 -2.38 9.81 -8.79
C LEU A 69 -2.46 10.47 -10.17
N ALA A 70 -3.58 11.10 -10.48
CA ALA A 70 -3.73 11.84 -11.73
C ALA A 70 -3.29 13.30 -11.57
N GLY A 71 -2.71 13.88 -12.61
CA GLY A 71 -2.15 15.25 -12.57
C GLY A 71 -3.16 16.37 -12.30
N HIS A 72 -4.47 16.09 -12.38
CA HIS A 72 -5.51 17.05 -12.00
C HIS A 72 -5.72 17.14 -10.48
N PHE A 73 -5.21 16.18 -9.69
CA PHE A 73 -5.25 16.26 -8.23
C PHE A 73 -4.15 17.18 -7.72
N LYS A 74 -4.49 18.46 -7.56
CA LYS A 74 -3.70 19.43 -6.81
C LYS A 74 -4.27 19.52 -5.40
N LEU A 75 -3.81 18.64 -4.51
CA LEU A 75 -4.32 18.56 -3.13
C LEU A 75 -3.76 19.71 -2.30
N SER A 76 -4.61 20.37 -1.51
CA SER A 76 -4.23 21.52 -0.69
C SER A 76 -5.17 21.65 0.51
N LYS A 77 -4.68 22.26 1.59
CA LYS A 77 -5.47 22.65 2.77
C LYS A 77 -6.64 23.58 2.42
N GLU A 78 -6.59 24.29 1.29
CA GLU A 78 -7.72 25.09 0.83
C GLU A 78 -8.97 24.26 0.50
N GLN A 79 -8.79 22.96 0.26
CA GLN A 79 -9.85 21.97 0.01
C GLN A 79 -10.36 21.31 1.30
N CYS A 80 -9.82 21.67 2.46
CA CYS A 80 -10.36 21.23 3.74
C CYS A 80 -11.77 21.81 3.96
N PRO A 81 -12.65 21.11 4.70
CA PRO A 81 -14.00 21.59 5.00
C PRO A 81 -14.01 23.00 5.61
N LYS A 82 -14.77 23.92 5.00
CA LYS A 82 -14.91 25.31 5.48
C LYS A 82 -16.18 25.52 6.29
N THR A 83 -17.19 24.72 6.03
CA THR A 83 -18.49 24.79 6.70
C THR A 83 -18.71 23.61 7.64
N GLU A 84 -19.54 23.81 8.67
CA GLU A 84 -19.95 22.75 9.58
C GLU A 84 -20.71 21.63 8.85
N GLN A 85 -21.45 21.96 7.79
CA GLN A 85 -22.13 20.98 6.96
C GLN A 85 -21.13 20.06 6.23
N GLU A 86 -20.04 20.61 5.69
CA GLU A 86 -18.98 19.81 5.05
C GLU A 86 -18.23 18.96 6.06
N ARG A 87 -17.93 19.49 7.25
CA ARG A 87 -17.30 18.72 8.35
C ARG A 87 -18.17 17.54 8.74
N ASN A 88 -19.47 17.77 8.91
CA ASN A 88 -20.43 16.70 9.20
C ASN A 88 -20.53 15.66 8.08
N GLN A 89 -20.43 16.05 6.80
CA GLN A 89 -20.38 15.11 5.69
C GLN A 89 -19.09 14.28 5.71
N MET A 90 -17.95 14.92 5.92
CA MET A 90 -16.64 14.26 5.93
C MET A 90 -16.42 13.39 7.16
N SER A 91 -17.07 13.68 8.29
CA SER A 91 -17.03 12.84 9.50
C SER A 91 -17.50 11.39 9.27
N LYS A 92 -18.36 11.19 8.26
CA LYS A 92 -18.90 9.88 7.87
C LYS A 92 -17.97 9.12 6.92
N VAL A 93 -16.95 9.79 6.38
CA VAL A 93 -16.02 9.20 5.42
C VAL A 93 -14.88 8.53 6.18
N PRO A 94 -14.60 7.23 5.95
CA PRO A 94 -13.56 6.50 6.66
C PRO A 94 -12.15 6.79 6.10
N TYR A 95 -11.77 8.08 6.05
CA TYR A 95 -10.56 8.55 5.37
C TYR A 95 -9.28 7.95 5.96
N SER A 96 -9.07 8.10 7.27
CA SER A 96 -7.90 7.57 7.99
C SER A 96 -7.79 6.05 7.86
N SER A 97 -8.90 5.34 7.93
CA SER A 97 -8.93 3.89 7.76
C SER A 97 -8.53 3.48 6.33
N ALA A 98 -8.94 4.22 5.31
CA ALA A 98 -8.57 3.94 3.92
C ALA A 98 -7.08 4.23 3.69
N VAL A 99 -6.59 5.38 4.14
CA VAL A 99 -5.17 5.74 4.03
C VAL A 99 -4.29 4.73 4.77
N GLY A 100 -4.66 4.31 5.98
CA GLY A 100 -3.92 3.27 6.71
C GLY A 100 -3.91 1.92 5.97
N SER A 101 -5.02 1.54 5.33
CA SER A 101 -5.08 0.32 4.52
C SER A 101 -4.15 0.40 3.29
N LEU A 102 -4.08 1.57 2.66
CA LEU A 102 -3.18 1.84 1.53
C LEU A 102 -1.71 1.89 1.96
N MET A 103 -1.41 2.46 3.13
CA MET A 103 -0.05 2.48 3.69
C MET A 103 0.49 1.06 3.91
N TYR A 104 -0.34 0.13 4.39
CA TYR A 104 0.09 -1.26 4.53
C TYR A 104 0.44 -1.90 3.18
N ALA A 105 -0.38 -1.70 2.15
CA ALA A 105 -0.07 -2.18 0.80
C ALA A 105 1.25 -1.57 0.27
N MET A 106 1.41 -0.26 0.46
CA MET A 106 2.57 0.52 0.06
C MET A 106 3.87 -0.02 0.65
N VAL A 107 3.91 -0.22 1.97
CA VAL A 107 5.12 -0.66 2.69
C VAL A 107 5.52 -2.09 2.34
N CYS A 108 4.54 -2.96 2.11
CA CYS A 108 4.81 -4.39 1.94
C CYS A 108 5.13 -4.79 0.50
N THR A 109 4.28 -4.43 -0.47
CA THR A 109 4.44 -4.94 -1.86
C THR A 109 4.13 -3.94 -2.96
N ARG A 110 3.61 -2.74 -2.63
CA ARG A 110 3.17 -1.74 -3.59
C ARG A 110 3.94 -0.41 -3.47
N PRO A 111 5.28 -0.39 -3.64
CA PRO A 111 6.05 0.85 -3.58
C PRO A 111 5.63 1.85 -4.66
N ASP A 112 5.01 1.39 -5.74
CA ASP A 112 4.49 2.18 -6.85
C ASP A 112 3.38 3.17 -6.46
N ILE A 113 2.67 2.95 -5.35
CA ILE A 113 1.68 3.90 -4.83
C ILE A 113 2.24 4.87 -3.79
N ALA A 114 3.53 4.79 -3.45
CA ALA A 114 4.10 5.51 -2.32
C ALA A 114 3.94 7.03 -2.41
N HIS A 115 4.20 7.60 -3.58
CA HIS A 115 4.02 9.03 -3.82
C HIS A 115 2.55 9.46 -3.60
N ALA A 116 1.60 8.71 -4.14
CA ALA A 116 0.17 9.02 -4.03
C ALA A 116 -0.33 8.91 -2.59
N VAL A 117 0.08 7.86 -1.86
CA VAL A 117 -0.23 7.68 -0.44
C VAL A 117 0.40 8.79 0.41
N GLY A 118 1.64 9.17 0.11
CA GLY A 118 2.33 10.29 0.74
C GLY A 118 1.55 11.60 0.60
N ALA A 119 1.05 11.91 -0.60
CA ALA A 119 0.24 13.11 -0.84
C ALA A 119 -1.06 13.13 -0.03
N VAL A 120 -1.86 12.05 -0.05
CA VAL A 120 -3.14 12.00 0.68
C VAL A 120 -2.97 11.92 2.21
N SER A 121 -1.84 11.38 2.69
CA SER A 121 -1.58 11.25 4.13
C SER A 121 -1.48 12.58 4.87
N ARG A 122 -1.14 13.68 4.17
CA ARG A 122 -0.98 15.03 4.75
C ARG A 122 -2.28 15.60 5.31
N PHE A 123 -3.41 15.09 4.85
CA PHE A 123 -4.74 15.61 5.19
C PHE A 123 -5.52 14.70 6.14
N MET A 124 -4.85 13.79 6.87
CA MET A 124 -5.52 12.86 7.79
C MET A 124 -6.29 13.55 8.92
N SER A 125 -5.88 14.74 9.34
CA SER A 125 -6.52 15.47 10.45
C SER A 125 -7.79 16.21 10.06
N ASP A 126 -7.88 16.74 8.84
CA ASP A 126 -9.04 17.49 8.35
C ASP A 126 -9.26 17.23 6.84
N PRO A 127 -9.71 16.02 6.45
CA PRO A 127 -9.85 15.67 5.04
C PRO A 127 -11.06 16.34 4.39
N GLY A 128 -10.89 16.80 3.14
CA GLY A 128 -11.95 17.34 2.28
C GLY A 128 -12.46 16.32 1.26
N LYS A 129 -13.44 16.73 0.45
CA LYS A 129 -14.06 15.86 -0.56
C LYS A 129 -13.07 15.47 -1.66
N GLU A 130 -12.25 16.42 -2.07
CA GLU A 130 -11.20 16.30 -3.08
C GLU A 130 -10.12 15.33 -2.60
N HIS A 131 -9.72 15.41 -1.32
CA HIS A 131 -8.82 14.45 -0.70
C HIS A 131 -9.40 13.03 -0.75
N TRP A 132 -10.69 12.86 -0.46
CA TRP A 132 -11.34 11.56 -0.56
C TRP A 132 -11.45 11.04 -2.00
N GLN A 133 -11.67 11.91 -2.97
CA GLN A 133 -11.64 11.54 -4.38
C GLN A 133 -10.26 11.03 -4.81
N ALA A 134 -9.17 11.62 -4.32
CA ALA A 134 -7.81 11.14 -4.57
C ALA A 134 -7.57 9.75 -3.96
N VAL A 135 -8.05 9.50 -2.73
CA VAL A 135 -7.98 8.16 -2.11
C VAL A 135 -8.74 7.12 -2.94
N LYS A 136 -9.95 7.46 -3.40
CA LYS A 136 -10.72 6.59 -4.31
C LYS A 136 -10.00 6.38 -5.64
N TRP A 137 -9.24 7.36 -6.14
CA TRP A 137 -8.43 7.19 -7.33
C TRP A 137 -7.31 6.16 -7.14
N ILE A 138 -6.62 6.19 -6.00
CA ILE A 138 -5.61 5.17 -5.65
C ILE A 138 -6.25 3.77 -5.59
N LEU A 139 -7.44 3.65 -5.01
CA LEU A 139 -8.17 2.38 -4.97
C LEU A 139 -8.54 1.88 -6.39
N ARG A 140 -8.95 2.77 -7.30
CA ARG A 140 -9.18 2.42 -8.71
C ARG A 140 -7.91 1.92 -9.41
N TYR A 141 -6.77 2.52 -9.09
CA TYR A 141 -5.48 2.08 -9.62
C TYR A 141 -5.14 0.67 -9.12
N LEU A 142 -5.28 0.44 -7.81
CA LEU A 142 -5.09 -0.89 -7.21
C LEU A 142 -6.03 -1.94 -7.80
N ARG A 143 -7.28 -1.57 -8.14
CA ARG A 143 -8.22 -2.48 -8.81
C ARG A 143 -7.70 -3.01 -10.14
N GLY A 144 -7.03 -2.17 -10.93
CA GLY A 144 -6.42 -2.56 -12.21
C GLY A 144 -5.09 -3.29 -12.09
N THR A 145 -4.43 -3.19 -10.94
CA THR A 145 -3.05 -3.66 -10.71
C THR A 145 -2.95 -4.67 -9.57
N MET A 146 -4.05 -5.31 -9.18
CA MET A 146 -4.08 -6.24 -8.04
C MET A 146 -3.18 -7.46 -8.21
N GLY A 147 -2.97 -7.90 -9.45
CA GLY A 147 -2.07 -9.01 -9.79
C GLY A 147 -0.59 -8.65 -9.84
N THR A 148 -0.23 -7.37 -9.64
CA THR A 148 1.17 -6.95 -9.57
C THR A 148 1.81 -7.50 -8.29
N VAL A 149 3.01 -8.07 -8.42
CA VAL A 149 3.75 -8.69 -7.33
C VAL A 149 5.14 -8.09 -7.21
N LEU A 150 5.67 -8.04 -5.99
CA LEU A 150 7.05 -7.69 -5.75
C LEU A 150 7.93 -8.92 -5.99
N CYS A 151 8.94 -8.79 -6.84
CA CYS A 151 9.80 -9.89 -7.25
C CYS A 151 11.25 -9.60 -6.88
N TYR A 152 11.88 -10.53 -6.16
CA TYR A 152 13.32 -10.56 -5.92
C TYR A 152 13.92 -11.73 -6.69
N SER A 153 14.83 -11.45 -7.60
CA SER A 153 15.62 -12.46 -8.31
C SER A 153 17.09 -12.27 -8.02
N GLY A 154 17.87 -13.35 -8.10
CA GLY A 154 19.33 -13.31 -7.92
C GLY A 154 20.11 -12.73 -9.11
N SER A 155 19.43 -12.35 -10.18
CA SER A 155 20.02 -11.65 -11.32
C SER A 155 20.35 -10.20 -10.96
N ASP A 156 21.40 -9.63 -11.55
CA ASP A 156 21.74 -8.20 -11.45
C ASP A 156 20.54 -7.35 -11.89
N THR A 157 19.71 -6.99 -10.92
CA THR A 157 18.54 -6.14 -11.17
C THR A 157 19.03 -4.71 -11.00
N THR A 158 19.45 -4.08 -12.09
CA THR A 158 19.87 -2.68 -12.06
C THR A 158 18.67 -1.82 -11.66
N LEU A 159 18.65 -1.32 -10.42
CA LEU A 159 17.66 -0.36 -9.97
C LEU A 159 17.81 0.93 -10.79
N ARG A 160 16.88 1.20 -11.69
CA ARG A 160 16.77 2.49 -12.38
C ARG A 160 15.69 3.32 -11.70
N GLY A 161 16.12 4.26 -10.87
CA GLY A 161 15.27 5.33 -10.35
C GLY A 161 15.40 6.57 -11.24
N TYR A 162 14.28 7.17 -11.59
CA TYR A 162 14.24 8.52 -12.15
C TYR A 162 13.76 9.44 -11.04
N VAL A 163 14.56 10.43 -10.69
CA VAL A 163 14.20 11.47 -9.71
C VAL A 163 14.05 12.76 -10.50
N ASP A 164 12.85 13.31 -10.51
CA ASP A 164 12.59 14.66 -10.98
C ASP A 164 12.39 15.54 -9.74
N SER A 165 13.09 16.67 -9.69
CA SER A 165 13.03 17.57 -8.54
C SER A 165 11.95 18.62 -8.80
N ASP A 166 10.78 18.48 -8.19
CA ASP A 166 9.77 19.54 -8.26
C ASP A 166 10.05 20.64 -7.23
N MET A 167 10.42 21.82 -7.71
CA MET A 167 10.49 22.99 -6.84
C MET A 167 9.04 23.43 -6.53
N ALA A 168 8.66 23.46 -5.25
CA ALA A 168 7.33 23.83 -4.76
C ALA A 168 6.17 22.89 -5.18
N GLY A 169 6.41 21.57 -5.30
CA GLY A 169 5.37 20.57 -5.55
C GLY A 169 4.26 20.52 -4.48
N ASP A 170 4.60 20.83 -3.23
CA ASP A 170 3.63 21.06 -2.16
C ASP A 170 3.07 22.49 -2.25
N VAL A 171 1.81 22.63 -2.66
CA VAL A 171 1.10 23.92 -2.79
C VAL A 171 1.02 24.66 -1.44
N ASP A 172 0.92 23.93 -0.33
CA ASP A 172 0.69 24.51 0.99
C ASP A 172 2.01 24.90 1.68
N ASN A 173 3.02 24.03 1.63
CA ASN A 173 4.26 24.24 2.37
C ASN A 173 5.45 24.66 1.50
N ARG A 174 5.30 24.65 0.16
CA ARG A 174 6.37 24.88 -0.83
C ARG A 174 7.63 24.05 -0.62
N ARG A 175 7.50 22.92 0.09
CA ARG A 175 8.60 21.98 0.33
C ARG A 175 8.69 21.03 -0.86
N SER A 176 9.91 20.77 -1.30
CA SER A 176 10.18 19.75 -2.32
C SER A 176 9.82 18.37 -1.82
N THR A 177 9.32 17.56 -2.74
CA THR A 177 8.94 16.17 -2.51
C THR A 177 9.79 15.29 -3.39
N THR A 178 10.42 14.27 -2.79
CA THR A 178 11.25 13.25 -3.47
C THR A 178 10.59 11.90 -3.37
#